data_AF-A0AAV7FIG6-F1
#
_entry.id   AF-A0AAV7FIG6-F1
#
_cell.length_a   1.000
_cell.length_b   1.000
_cell.length_c   1.000
_cell.angle_alpha   90.00
_cell.angle_beta   90.00
_cell.angle_gamma   90.00
#
_symmetry.space_group_name_H-M   'P 1'
#
loop_
_entity.id
_entity.type
_entity.pdbx_description
1 polymer ?
#
loop_
_entity_poly.entity_id
_entity_poly.type
_entity_poly.pdbx_seq_one_letter_code
_entity_poly.pdbx_strand_id
1 'polypeptide(L)'
;MPEKPDARIWSSLLGACRIHGDITLGETVANKLLELEPHKVEHYILASNLFASSGRWDDVRRVRNLLKENGLRKDPGCSWIDLKGKVYCFMAGDNQNPECAAIHVMWSILEEKISQIGYVPDTESVLHEVDEVEKLKLLRGHSEKQAIVFGLLNTSAAVKIRLYKNIRMCRDCHNATKLVSKVVGREIEVRDNKRFHHFKRWILLLQRLLVAESLNSNFIILLETLLISGVLAVLLCFTQESCKKTT
;
A
#
# COMPACT_ATOMS: atom_id res chain seq x y z
N MET A 1 16.73 15.02 26.60
CA MET A 1 17.34 15.55 25.36
C MET A 1 17.57 17.04 25.56
N PRO A 2 18.82 17.54 25.51
CA PRO A 2 19.12 18.94 25.81
C PRO A 2 18.98 19.89 24.60
N GLU A 3 18.68 19.39 23.40
CA GLU A 3 18.48 20.22 22.20
C GLU A 3 16.97 20.45 21.91
N LYS A 4 16.66 21.64 21.38
CA LYS A 4 15.29 21.97 20.97
C LYS A 4 14.85 21.03 19.84
N PRO A 5 13.66 20.40 19.92
CA PRO A 5 13.20 19.51 18.87
C PRO A 5 13.04 20.23 17.53
N ASP A 6 13.54 19.60 16.46
CA ASP A 6 13.41 20.08 15.09
C ASP A 6 12.03 19.74 14.48
N ALA A 7 11.77 20.23 13.27
CA ALA A 7 10.51 19.98 12.57
C ALA A 7 10.23 18.49 12.30
N ARG A 8 11.26 17.65 12.21
CA ARG A 8 11.12 16.21 11.98
C ARG A 8 10.59 15.51 13.22
N ILE A 9 11.10 15.89 14.41
CA ILE A 9 10.62 15.38 15.69
C ILE A 9 9.16 15.80 15.91
N TRP A 10 8.84 17.09 15.70
CA TRP A 10 7.47 17.58 15.83
C TRP A 10 6.51 16.92 14.84
N SER A 11 6.90 16.76 13.57
CA SER A 11 6.11 16.02 12.56
C SER A 11 5.87 14.56 12.98
N SER A 12 6.88 13.90 13.55
CA SER A 12 6.76 12.51 13.99
C SER A 12 5.80 12.39 15.17
N LEU A 13 5.92 13.29 16.14
CA LEU A 13 5.02 13.35 17.30
C LEU A 13 3.58 13.67 16.88
N LEU A 14 3.37 14.59 15.93
CA LEU A 14 2.04 14.92 15.41
C LEU A 14 1.39 13.70 14.73
N GLY A 15 2.18 12.95 13.96
CA GLY A 15 1.75 11.69 13.36
C GLY A 15 1.35 10.65 14.41
N ALA A 16 2.08 10.57 15.53
CA ALA A 16 1.76 9.69 16.65
C ALA A 16 0.47 10.13 17.37
N CYS A 17 0.32 11.43 17.65
CA CYS A 17 -0.90 12.00 18.24
C CYS A 17 -2.14 11.60 17.45
N ARG A 18 -2.07 11.69 16.10
CA ARG A 18 -3.15 11.23 15.23
C ARG A 18 -3.42 9.73 15.35
N ILE A 19 -2.38 8.90 15.35
CA ILE A 19 -2.53 7.43 15.44
C ILE A 19 -3.17 7.01 16.77
N HIS A 20 -2.85 7.72 17.85
CA HIS A 20 -3.32 7.41 19.20
C HIS A 20 -4.55 8.22 19.64
N GLY A 21 -5.07 9.10 18.79
CA GLY A 21 -6.23 9.93 19.09
C GLY A 21 -6.00 11.03 20.14
N ASP A 22 -4.75 11.40 20.43
CA ASP A 22 -4.42 12.47 21.38
C ASP A 22 -4.52 13.84 20.69
N ILE A 23 -5.75 14.34 20.61
CA ILE A 23 -6.06 15.60 19.93
C ILE A 23 -5.53 16.81 20.69
N THR A 24 -5.55 16.77 22.03
CA THR A 24 -5.09 17.89 22.86
C THR A 24 -3.59 18.13 22.71
N LEU A 25 -2.78 17.07 22.80
CA LEU A 25 -1.36 17.17 22.52
C LEU A 25 -1.11 17.48 21.04
N GLY A 26 -1.85 16.81 20.15
CA GLY A 26 -1.73 17.00 18.70
C GLY A 26 -1.93 18.45 18.26
N GLU A 27 -2.90 19.16 18.82
CA GLU A 27 -3.15 20.57 18.51
C GLU A 27 -1.96 21.46 18.93
N THR A 28 -1.42 21.22 20.13
CA THR A 28 -0.23 21.93 20.63
C THR A 28 0.97 21.69 19.70
N VAL A 29 1.16 20.45 19.27
CA VAL A 29 2.25 20.06 18.38
C VAL A 29 2.05 20.64 16.97
N ALA A 30 0.82 20.64 16.46
CA ALA A 30 0.48 21.21 15.17
C ALA A 30 0.82 22.70 15.11
N ASN A 31 0.42 23.48 16.12
CA ASN A 31 0.71 24.91 16.18
C ASN A 31 2.22 25.18 16.17
N LYS A 32 2.98 24.47 17.01
CA LYS A 32 4.46 24.58 17.03
C LYS A 32 5.10 24.23 15.69
N LEU A 33 4.60 23.20 15.01
CA LEU A 33 5.14 22.77 13.72
C LEU A 33 4.86 23.80 12.62
N LEU A 34 3.69 24.42 12.63
CA LEU A 34 3.32 25.48 11.69
C LEU A 34 4.06 26.79 11.95
N GLU A 35 4.32 27.13 13.21
CA GLU A 35 5.18 28.26 13.58
C GLU A 35 6.64 28.05 13.17
N LEU A 36 7.15 26.82 13.30
CA LEU A 36 8.55 26.50 13.02
C LEU A 36 8.88 26.51 11.51
N GLU A 37 7.99 25.98 10.68
CA GLU A 37 8.17 25.96 9.22
C GLU A 37 6.88 26.36 8.49
N PRO A 38 6.51 27.66 8.50
CA PRO A 38 5.24 28.16 7.97
C PRO A 38 5.11 28.02 6.45
N HIS A 39 6.21 27.80 5.74
CA HIS A 39 6.22 27.64 4.28
C HIS A 39 6.07 26.16 3.84
N LYS A 40 5.99 25.22 4.80
CA LYS A 40 6.01 23.78 4.51
C LYS A 40 4.60 23.21 4.42
N VAL A 41 4.13 23.00 3.19
CA VAL A 41 2.77 22.49 2.86
C VAL A 41 2.42 21.21 3.62
N GLU A 42 3.39 20.31 3.78
CA GLU A 42 3.20 19.00 4.42
C GLU A 42 2.78 19.12 5.89
N HIS A 43 3.17 20.20 6.57
CA HIS A 43 2.80 20.44 7.97
C HIS A 43 1.34 20.82 8.13
N TYR A 44 0.83 21.68 7.24
CA TYR A 44 -0.60 22.00 7.17
C TYR A 44 -1.44 20.77 6.84
N ILE A 45 -0.97 19.92 5.93
CA ILE A 45 -1.64 18.67 5.60
C ILE A 45 -1.68 17.75 6.84
N LEU A 46 -0.57 17.65 7.58
CA LEU A 46 -0.49 16.80 8.76
C LEU A 46 -1.41 17.30 9.89
N ALA A 47 -1.44 18.61 10.15
CA ALA A 47 -2.34 19.26 11.08
C ALA A 47 -3.82 19.08 10.67
N SER A 48 -4.13 19.32 9.39
CA SER A 48 -5.47 19.10 8.84
C SER A 48 -5.91 17.64 9.00
N ASN A 49 -5.01 16.68 8.77
CA ASN A 49 -5.30 15.26 8.95
C ASN A 49 -5.52 14.86 10.42
N LEU A 50 -4.85 15.51 11.38
CA LEU A 50 -5.14 15.33 12.81
C LEU A 50 -6.59 15.71 13.10
N PHE A 51 -6.99 16.94 12.75
CA PHE A 51 -8.35 17.43 13.03
C PHE A 51 -9.43 16.63 12.29
N ALA A 52 -9.16 16.24 11.05
CA ALA A 52 -10.07 15.40 10.28
C ALA A 52 -10.30 14.03 10.93
N SER A 53 -9.25 13.43 11.52
CA SER A 53 -9.36 12.13 12.20
C SER A 53 -10.24 12.16 13.46
N SER A 54 -10.46 13.35 14.04
CA SER A 54 -11.37 13.57 15.18
C SER A 54 -12.69 14.24 14.80
N GLY A 55 -13.02 14.33 13.51
CA GLY A 55 -14.24 15.00 13.05
C GLY A 55 -14.30 16.51 13.30
N ARG A 56 -13.16 17.15 13.60
CA ARG A 56 -13.05 18.59 13.86
C ARG A 56 -12.98 19.38 12.55
N TRP A 57 -14.09 19.40 11.80
CA TRP A 57 -14.12 19.93 10.42
C TRP A 57 -13.95 21.44 10.32
N ASP A 58 -14.34 22.20 11.36
CA ASP A 58 -14.06 23.64 11.42
C ASP A 58 -12.55 23.92 11.52
N ASP A 59 -11.82 23.14 12.29
CA ASP A 59 -10.36 23.24 12.37
C ASP A 59 -9.70 22.83 11.06
N VAL A 60 -10.23 21.82 10.37
CA VAL A 60 -9.81 21.45 9.02
C VAL A 60 -9.97 22.64 8.05
N ARG A 61 -11.12 23.32 8.09
CA ARG A 61 -11.38 24.53 7.28
C ARG A 61 -10.40 25.65 7.64
N ARG A 62 -10.16 25.90 8.93
CA ARG A 62 -9.19 26.91 9.40
C ARG A 62 -7.78 26.65 8.88
N VAL A 63 -7.26 25.43 9.03
CA VAL A 63 -5.92 25.07 8.54
C VAL A 63 -5.81 25.20 7.02
N ARG A 64 -6.87 24.84 6.27
CA ARG A 64 -6.91 25.03 4.81
C ARG A 64 -6.93 26.50 4.40
N ASN A 65 -7.60 27.35 5.15
CA ASN A 65 -7.58 28.80 4.90
C ASN A 65 -6.19 29.37 5.18
N LEU A 66 -5.57 28.98 6.30
CA LEU A 66 -4.21 29.39 6.62
C LEU A 66 -3.20 28.97 5.54
N LEU A 67 -3.32 27.75 4.99
CA LEU A 67 -2.51 27.30 3.87
C LEU A 67 -2.65 28.23 2.64
N LYS A 68 -3.89 28.63 2.31
CA LYS A 68 -4.18 29.51 1.18
C LYS A 68 -3.69 30.94 1.41
N GLU A 69 -3.86 31.47 2.62
CA GLU A 69 -3.40 32.80 3.03
C GLU A 69 -1.87 32.92 2.91
N ASN A 70 -1.15 31.82 3.16
CA ASN A 70 0.30 31.73 2.95
C ASN A 70 0.71 31.50 1.48
N GLY A 71 -0.24 31.52 0.53
CA GLY A 71 0.02 31.31 -0.89
C GLY A 71 0.43 29.88 -1.25
N LEU A 72 0.27 28.93 -0.33
CA LEU A 72 0.72 27.55 -0.48
C LEU A 72 -0.34 26.68 -1.16
N ARG A 73 0.11 25.73 -1.97
CA ARG A 73 -0.76 24.75 -2.65
C ARG A 73 -0.24 23.34 -2.43
N LYS A 74 -1.18 22.41 -2.22
CA LYS A 74 -0.89 20.98 -2.14
C LYS A 74 -0.98 20.35 -3.52
N ASP A 75 0.01 19.53 -3.86
CA ASP A 75 -0.07 18.64 -5.02
C ASP A 75 -1.08 17.50 -4.78
N PRO A 76 -1.95 17.20 -5.76
CA PRO A 76 -2.85 16.06 -5.67
C PRO A 76 -2.05 14.76 -5.56
N GLY A 77 -2.62 13.77 -4.87
CA GLY A 77 -2.03 12.43 -4.84
C GLY A 77 -2.12 11.79 -6.22
N CYS A 78 -1.00 11.52 -6.89
CA CYS A 78 -0.96 10.71 -8.11
C CYS A 78 -0.14 9.43 -7.86
N SER A 79 -0.63 8.33 -8.44
CA SER A 79 0.12 7.10 -8.64
C SER A 79 0.49 6.93 -10.10
N TRP A 80 1.69 6.46 -10.42
CA TRP A 80 2.08 6.19 -11.80
C TRP A 80 2.73 4.83 -11.99
N ILE A 81 2.54 4.28 -13.18
CA ILE A 81 3.05 2.99 -13.62
C ILE A 81 3.76 3.17 -14.97
N ASP A 82 4.92 2.54 -15.12
CA ASP A 82 5.66 2.47 -16.38
C ASP A 82 5.38 1.10 -17.03
N LEU A 83 4.73 1.13 -18.19
CA LEU A 83 4.49 -0.04 -19.02
C LEU A 83 5.15 0.18 -20.37
N LYS A 84 6.17 -0.65 -20.68
CA LYS A 84 6.88 -0.66 -21.97
C LYS A 84 7.42 0.72 -22.38
N GLY A 85 7.89 1.52 -21.42
CA GLY A 85 8.47 2.85 -21.68
C GLY A 85 7.44 3.98 -21.75
N LYS A 86 6.16 3.69 -21.49
CA LYS A 86 5.10 4.68 -21.38
C LYS A 86 4.64 4.80 -19.92
N VAL A 87 4.64 6.03 -19.42
CA VAL A 87 4.18 6.35 -18.06
C VAL A 87 2.70 6.71 -18.08
N TYR A 88 1.93 6.09 -17.20
CA TYR A 88 0.50 6.36 -16.99
C TYR A 88 0.33 6.89 -15.57
N CYS A 89 -0.31 8.06 -15.39
CA CYS A 89 -0.64 8.66 -14.09
C CYS A 89 -2.13 8.48 -13.79
N PHE A 90 -2.43 8.25 -12.51
CA PHE A 90 -3.76 8.05 -11.96
C PHE A 90 -3.92 9.00 -10.79
N MET A 91 -5.01 9.75 -10.78
CA MET A 91 -5.41 10.61 -9.67
C MET A 91 -6.77 10.16 -9.16
N ALA A 92 -7.00 10.26 -7.86
CA ALA A 92 -8.30 9.91 -7.29
C ALA A 92 -9.38 10.85 -7.86
N GLY A 93 -10.47 10.26 -8.38
CA GLY A 93 -11.56 10.98 -9.05
C GLY A 93 -11.27 11.37 -10.51
N ASP A 94 -10.13 10.94 -11.08
CA ASP A 94 -9.83 11.15 -12.48
C ASP A 94 -10.52 10.08 -13.36
N ASN A 95 -11.44 10.53 -14.21
CA ASN A 95 -12.18 9.71 -15.15
C ASN A 95 -11.67 9.87 -16.60
N GLN A 96 -10.55 10.57 -16.82
CA GLN A 96 -10.01 10.84 -18.15
C GLN A 96 -9.33 9.61 -18.78
N ASN A 97 -9.16 8.52 -18.03
CA ASN A 97 -8.59 7.29 -18.57
C ASN A 97 -9.65 6.54 -19.41
N PRO A 98 -9.40 6.26 -20.71
CA PRO A 98 -10.33 5.48 -21.55
C PRO A 98 -10.66 4.09 -20.99
N GLU A 99 -9.76 3.50 -20.19
CA GLU A 99 -9.93 2.20 -19.56
C GLU A 99 -10.64 2.28 -18.19
N CYS A 100 -11.13 3.45 -17.77
CA CYS A 100 -11.74 3.67 -16.45
C CYS A 100 -12.83 2.64 -16.13
N ALA A 101 -13.70 2.33 -17.10
CA ALA A 101 -14.75 1.31 -16.92
C ALA A 101 -14.18 -0.09 -16.64
N ALA A 102 -13.16 -0.52 -17.41
CA ALA A 102 -12.51 -1.81 -17.21
C ALA A 102 -11.79 -1.88 -15.86
N ILE A 103 -11.17 -0.76 -15.44
CA ILE A 103 -10.54 -0.63 -14.12
C ILE A 103 -11.56 -0.81 -13.00
N HIS A 104 -12.73 -0.16 -13.09
CA HIS A 104 -13.78 -0.28 -12.08
C HIS A 104 -14.33 -1.70 -11.99
N VAL A 105 -14.61 -2.35 -13.13
CA VAL A 105 -15.09 -3.73 -13.16
C VAL A 105 -14.06 -4.69 -12.55
N MET A 106 -12.80 -4.59 -12.95
CA MET A 106 -11.74 -5.44 -12.41
C MET A 106 -11.50 -5.18 -10.91
N TRP A 107 -11.58 -3.91 -10.46
CA TRP A 107 -11.51 -3.61 -9.03
C TRP A 107 -12.63 -4.29 -8.25
N SER A 108 -13.88 -4.24 -8.72
CA SER A 108 -15.01 -4.90 -8.04
C SER A 108 -14.80 -6.41 -7.90
N ILE A 109 -14.29 -7.08 -8.94
CA ILE A 109 -13.96 -8.51 -8.90
C ILE A 109 -12.84 -8.79 -7.90
N LEU A 110 -11.80 -7.95 -7.87
CA LEU A 110 -10.70 -8.10 -6.92
C LEU A 110 -11.17 -7.85 -5.49
N GLU A 111 -11.98 -6.81 -5.27
CA GLU A 111 -12.56 -6.44 -3.97
C GLU A 111 -13.36 -7.61 -3.39
N GLU A 112 -14.21 -8.27 -4.19
CA GLU A 112 -14.92 -9.48 -3.77
C GLU A 112 -13.95 -10.60 -3.33
N LYS A 113 -12.94 -10.90 -4.15
CA LYS A 113 -11.96 -11.96 -3.86
C LYS A 113 -11.11 -11.68 -2.63
N ILE A 114 -10.66 -10.44 -2.43
CA ILE A 114 -9.87 -10.09 -1.26
C ILE A 114 -10.74 -10.04 0.00
N SER A 115 -12.03 -9.71 -0.13
CA SER A 115 -12.98 -9.73 0.99
C SER A 115 -13.18 -11.14 1.54
N GLN A 116 -13.23 -12.16 0.65
CA GLN A 116 -13.30 -13.58 1.05
C GLN A 116 -12.09 -14.06 1.88
N ILE A 117 -10.96 -13.34 1.82
CA ILE A 117 -9.76 -13.67 2.61
C ILE A 117 -9.46 -12.63 3.70
N GLY A 118 -10.45 -11.82 4.08
CA GLY A 118 -10.40 -10.93 5.24
C GLY A 118 -10.10 -9.46 4.95
N TYR A 119 -10.25 -9.00 3.70
CA TYR A 119 -10.26 -7.56 3.43
C TYR A 119 -11.54 -6.91 3.97
N VAL A 120 -11.37 -5.85 4.76
CA VAL A 120 -12.44 -4.94 5.16
C VAL A 120 -11.96 -3.53 4.82
N PRO A 121 -12.72 -2.75 4.02
CA PRO A 121 -12.35 -1.37 3.71
C PRO A 121 -12.21 -0.53 4.97
N ASP A 122 -11.12 0.21 5.09
CA ASP A 122 -10.84 1.08 6.24
C ASP A 122 -11.27 2.53 5.92
N THR A 123 -12.51 2.89 6.25
CA THR A 123 -13.07 4.23 5.97
C THR A 123 -12.42 5.34 6.78
N GLU A 124 -11.71 5.04 7.87
CA GLU A 124 -10.89 6.02 8.61
C GLU A 124 -9.70 6.52 7.79
N SER A 125 -9.29 5.78 6.74
CA SER A 125 -8.31 6.24 5.77
C SER A 125 -8.83 7.39 4.88
N VAL A 126 -10.13 7.73 4.93
CA VAL A 126 -10.75 8.85 4.19
C VAL A 126 -11.01 10.05 5.11
N LEU A 127 -10.16 11.06 4.99
CA LEU A 127 -10.19 12.28 5.81
C LEU A 127 -11.03 13.39 5.15
N HIS A 128 -12.26 13.05 4.75
CA HIS A 128 -13.22 13.94 4.12
C HIS A 128 -14.56 13.95 4.90
N GLU A 129 -15.19 15.13 4.98
CA GLU A 129 -16.49 15.34 5.62
C GLU A 129 -17.61 14.85 4.68
N VAL A 130 -17.77 13.53 4.57
CA VAL A 130 -18.78 12.86 3.76
C VAL A 130 -19.31 11.63 4.49
N ASP A 131 -20.47 11.12 4.06
CA ASP A 131 -21.05 9.91 4.64
C ASP A 131 -20.23 8.63 4.34
N GLU A 132 -20.52 7.55 5.06
CA GLU A 132 -19.80 6.28 4.93
C GLU A 132 -19.91 5.66 3.52
N VAL A 133 -21.03 5.84 2.83
CA VAL A 133 -21.23 5.32 1.47
C VAL A 133 -20.28 6.02 0.51
N GLU A 134 -20.13 7.34 0.64
CA GLU A 134 -19.24 8.14 -0.16
C GLU A 134 -17.77 7.89 0.21
N LYS A 135 -17.44 7.69 1.49
CA LYS A 135 -16.08 7.26 1.89
C LYS A 135 -15.67 5.96 1.22
N LEU A 136 -16.57 4.97 1.16
CA LEU A 136 -16.30 3.71 0.46
C LEU A 136 -16.04 3.92 -1.03
N LYS A 137 -16.80 4.79 -1.70
CA LYS A 137 -16.56 5.14 -3.10
C LYS A 137 -15.18 5.81 -3.29
N LEU A 138 -14.83 6.76 -2.42
CA LEU A 138 -13.53 7.43 -2.44
C LEU A 138 -12.38 6.42 -2.26
N LEU A 139 -12.50 5.49 -1.30
CA LEU A 139 -11.50 4.43 -1.10
C LEU A 139 -11.31 3.57 -2.35
N ARG A 140 -12.39 3.18 -3.04
CA ARG A 140 -12.34 2.40 -4.28
C ARG A 140 -11.66 3.18 -5.41
N GLY A 141 -11.82 4.50 -5.40
CA GLY A 141 -11.20 5.42 -6.35
C GLY A 141 -9.76 5.81 -6.04
N HIS A 142 -9.12 5.27 -5.00
CA HIS A 142 -7.71 5.60 -4.73
C HIS A 142 -6.80 5.22 -5.91
N SER A 143 -5.96 6.17 -6.33
CA SER A 143 -5.08 6.04 -7.49
C SER A 143 -4.15 4.83 -7.46
N GLU A 144 -3.73 4.36 -6.29
CA GLU A 144 -2.94 3.15 -6.10
C GLU A 144 -3.69 1.92 -6.61
N LYS A 145 -4.98 1.80 -6.25
CA LYS A 145 -5.83 0.69 -6.68
C LYS A 145 -6.06 0.73 -8.18
N GLN A 146 -6.34 1.92 -8.71
CA GLN A 146 -6.48 2.13 -10.17
C GLN A 146 -5.20 1.73 -10.92
N ALA A 147 -4.04 2.19 -10.47
CA ALA A 147 -2.75 1.88 -11.10
C ALA A 147 -2.40 0.38 -11.03
N ILE A 148 -2.70 -0.28 -9.90
CA ILE A 148 -2.52 -1.74 -9.76
C ILE A 148 -3.39 -2.47 -10.76
N VAL A 149 -4.69 -2.14 -10.80
CA VAL A 149 -5.64 -2.78 -11.71
C VAL A 149 -5.24 -2.57 -13.17
N PHE A 150 -4.90 -1.35 -13.55
CA PHE A 150 -4.42 -1.04 -14.88
C PHE A 150 -3.17 -1.86 -15.24
N GLY A 151 -2.23 -1.97 -14.31
CA GLY A 151 -1.07 -2.83 -14.46
C GLY A 151 -1.44 -4.30 -14.66
N LEU A 152 -2.38 -4.83 -13.89
CA LEU A 152 -2.88 -6.21 -14.01
C LEU A 152 -3.55 -6.48 -15.36
N LEU A 153 -4.33 -5.52 -15.88
CA LEU A 153 -5.02 -5.63 -17.17
C LEU A 153 -4.05 -5.61 -18.36
N ASN A 154 -2.99 -4.80 -18.26
CA ASN A 154 -2.12 -4.49 -19.40
C ASN A 154 -0.79 -5.28 -19.44
N THR A 155 -0.62 -6.26 -18.56
CA THR A 155 0.62 -7.06 -18.50
C THR A 155 0.34 -8.53 -18.18
N SER A 156 1.23 -9.42 -18.62
CA SER A 156 1.08 -10.86 -18.36
C SER A 156 1.26 -11.19 -16.87
N ALA A 157 0.67 -12.30 -16.43
CA ALA A 157 0.71 -12.74 -15.03
C ALA A 157 2.13 -12.98 -14.47
N ALA A 158 3.11 -13.25 -15.34
CA ALA A 158 4.50 -13.51 -14.94
C ALA A 158 5.32 -12.23 -14.68
N VAL A 159 4.91 -11.08 -15.23
CA VAL A 159 5.63 -9.81 -15.04
C VAL A 159 5.32 -9.30 -13.63
N LYS A 160 6.22 -8.61 -12.93
CA LYS A 160 5.85 -7.95 -11.66
C LYS A 160 5.26 -6.56 -11.88
N ILE A 161 4.34 -6.11 -11.03
CA ILE A 161 3.80 -4.76 -11.08
C ILE A 161 4.69 -3.82 -10.26
N ARG A 162 5.13 -2.72 -10.86
CA ARG A 162 5.86 -1.65 -10.16
C ARG A 162 5.14 -0.33 -10.35
N LEU A 163 4.82 0.35 -9.26
CA LEU A 163 4.22 1.68 -9.32
C LEU A 163 4.83 2.61 -8.29
N TYR A 164 4.60 3.90 -8.51
CA TYR A 164 5.15 5.00 -7.73
C TYR A 164 4.02 5.89 -7.25
N LYS A 165 4.20 6.54 -6.10
CA LYS A 165 3.24 7.45 -5.48
C LYS A 165 3.95 8.67 -4.89
N ASN A 166 3.42 9.88 -5.13
CA ASN A 166 3.99 11.13 -4.60
C ASN A 166 3.68 11.41 -3.12
N ILE A 167 2.73 10.69 -2.53
CA ILE A 167 2.37 10.79 -1.11
C ILE A 167 2.49 9.43 -0.44
N ARG A 168 2.47 9.40 0.89
CA ARG A 168 2.51 8.16 1.66
C ARG A 168 1.29 7.31 1.34
N MET A 169 1.50 6.02 1.08
CA MET A 169 0.44 5.05 0.84
C MET A 169 -0.47 4.95 2.07
N CYS A 170 -1.80 5.02 1.89
CA CYS A 170 -2.74 4.89 3.00
C CYS A 170 -2.82 3.44 3.52
N ARG A 171 -3.39 3.28 4.72
CA ARG A 171 -3.51 1.97 5.40
C ARG A 171 -4.39 1.02 4.61
N ASP A 172 -5.54 1.49 4.14
CA ASP A 172 -6.47 0.72 3.31
C ASP A 172 -5.80 0.19 2.04
N CYS A 173 -5.19 1.08 1.23
CA CYS A 173 -4.48 0.67 0.01
C CYS A 173 -3.36 -0.32 0.29
N HIS A 174 -2.63 -0.15 1.39
CA HIS A 174 -1.57 -1.08 1.77
C HIS A 174 -2.12 -2.48 2.06
N ASN A 175 -3.21 -2.57 2.84
CA ASN A 175 -3.87 -3.84 3.14
C ASN A 175 -4.47 -4.49 1.88
N ALA A 176 -5.19 -3.68 1.10
CA ALA A 176 -5.77 -4.11 -0.18
C ALA A 176 -4.70 -4.67 -1.12
N THR A 177 -3.58 -3.96 -1.30
CA THR A 177 -2.51 -4.38 -2.22
C THR A 177 -1.87 -5.69 -1.78
N LYS A 178 -1.66 -5.87 -0.46
CA LYS A 178 -1.16 -7.13 0.12
C LYS A 178 -2.07 -8.30 -0.24
N LEU A 179 -3.37 -8.14 -0.10
CA LEU A 179 -4.35 -9.20 -0.37
C LEU A 179 -4.54 -9.43 -1.87
N VAL A 180 -4.53 -8.36 -2.69
CA VAL A 180 -4.54 -8.46 -4.15
C VAL A 180 -3.34 -9.28 -4.63
N SER A 181 -2.12 -8.94 -4.19
CA SER A 181 -0.90 -9.70 -4.52
C SER A 181 -1.03 -11.19 -4.20
N LYS A 182 -1.64 -11.53 -3.06
CA LYS A 182 -1.92 -12.92 -2.66
C LYS A 182 -2.92 -13.60 -3.59
N VAL A 183 -4.05 -12.95 -3.90
CA VAL A 183 -5.13 -13.49 -4.76
C VAL A 183 -4.65 -13.69 -6.19
N VAL A 184 -3.97 -12.70 -6.77
CA VAL A 184 -3.49 -12.78 -8.16
C VAL A 184 -2.20 -13.59 -8.29
N GLY A 185 -1.56 -13.93 -7.17
CA GLY A 185 -0.31 -14.68 -7.15
C GLY A 185 0.86 -13.94 -7.78
N ARG A 186 0.90 -12.62 -7.65
CA ARG A 186 1.80 -11.74 -8.41
C ARG A 186 2.52 -10.76 -7.49
N GLU A 187 3.82 -10.54 -7.73
CA GLU A 187 4.58 -9.53 -6.99
C GLU A 187 4.11 -8.12 -7.37
N ILE A 188 3.86 -7.29 -6.36
CA ILE A 188 3.53 -5.88 -6.50
C ILE A 188 4.50 -5.06 -5.66
N GLU A 189 5.13 -4.07 -6.28
CA GLU A 189 6.06 -3.14 -5.64
C GLU A 189 5.51 -1.73 -5.78
N VAL A 190 5.38 -1.05 -4.64
CA VAL A 190 4.91 0.34 -4.57
C VAL A 190 6.00 1.17 -3.93
N ARG A 191 6.54 2.17 -4.64
CA ARG A 191 7.40 3.20 -4.05
C ARG A 191 6.55 4.41 -3.70
N ASP A 192 6.39 4.70 -2.42
CA ASP A 192 5.80 5.96 -1.98
C ASP A 192 6.88 7.01 -1.69
N ASN A 193 6.47 8.19 -1.21
CA ASN A 193 7.40 9.28 -0.92
C ASN A 193 8.30 9.07 0.30
N LYS A 194 8.17 7.94 1.02
CA LYS A 194 8.98 7.59 2.19
C LYS A 194 9.75 6.29 2.02
N ARG A 195 9.20 5.29 1.32
CA ARG A 195 9.75 3.93 1.30
C ARG A 195 9.22 3.08 0.15
N PHE A 196 9.82 1.91 -0.01
CA PHE A 196 9.30 0.83 -0.84
C PHE A 196 8.42 -0.11 -0.03
N HIS A 197 7.30 -0.51 -0.61
CA HIS A 197 6.41 -1.54 -0.11
C HIS A 197 6.47 -2.72 -1.08
N HIS A 198 6.96 -3.86 -0.61
CA HIS A 198 7.06 -5.07 -1.41
C HIS A 198 5.98 -6.06 -0.97
N PHE A 199 5.06 -6.37 -1.87
CA PHE A 199 3.99 -7.33 -1.66
C PHE A 199 4.32 -8.57 -2.49
N LYS A 200 4.64 -9.66 -1.78
CA LYS A 200 4.97 -10.95 -2.40
C LYS A 200 4.05 -12.02 -1.84
N ARG A 201 3.66 -12.95 -2.71
CA ARG A 201 3.09 -14.21 -2.27
C ARG A 201 4.19 -15.02 -1.60
N TRP A 202 4.02 -15.35 -0.32
CA TRP A 202 4.79 -16.43 0.30
C TRP A 202 4.24 -17.71 -0.31
N ILE A 203 4.90 -18.21 -1.35
CA ILE A 203 4.72 -19.61 -1.75
C ILE A 203 5.33 -20.40 -0.60
N LEU A 204 4.49 -20.86 0.33
CA LEU A 204 4.82 -22.08 1.05
C LEU A 204 4.90 -23.16 -0.02
N LEU A 205 6.12 -23.52 -0.41
CA LEU A 205 6.43 -24.68 -1.26
C LEU A 205 5.82 -25.99 -0.71
N LEU A 206 5.25 -25.99 0.50
CA LEU A 206 4.73 -27.15 1.21
C LEU A 206 3.23 -27.45 1.03
N GLN A 207 2.42 -26.57 0.41
CA GLN A 207 0.97 -26.83 0.29
C GLN A 207 0.50 -27.32 -1.09
N ARG A 208 1.43 -27.48 -2.05
CA ARG A 208 1.16 -28.25 -3.29
C ARG A 208 1.54 -29.73 -3.19
N LEU A 209 2.28 -30.14 -2.16
CA LEU A 209 2.54 -31.56 -1.88
C LEU A 209 1.35 -32.22 -1.16
N LEU A 210 0.65 -31.50 -0.29
CA LEU A 210 -0.46 -32.06 0.50
C LEU A 210 -1.81 -32.20 -0.26
N VAL A 211 -1.92 -31.63 -1.47
CA VAL A 211 -3.12 -31.83 -2.33
C VAL A 211 -2.88 -32.96 -3.35
N ALA A 212 -1.63 -33.39 -3.55
CA ALA A 212 -1.32 -34.57 -4.36
C ALA A 212 -1.49 -35.89 -3.58
N GLU A 213 -1.58 -35.83 -2.25
CA GLU A 213 -1.74 -37.01 -1.38
C GLU A 213 -3.18 -37.58 -1.35
N SER A 214 -4.19 -36.87 -1.84
CA SER A 214 -5.59 -37.31 -1.72
C SER A 214 -6.23 -37.88 -2.98
N LEU A 215 -5.52 -37.97 -4.11
CA LEU A 215 -6.08 -38.43 -5.39
C LEU A 215 -5.10 -39.29 -6.21
N ASN A 216 -4.71 -40.47 -5.70
CA ASN A 216 -4.57 -41.72 -6.47
C ASN A 216 -3.77 -42.78 -5.69
N SER A 217 -4.40 -43.92 -5.39
CA SER A 217 -3.76 -45.10 -4.81
C SER A 217 -2.77 -45.83 -5.75
N ASN A 218 -2.36 -45.21 -6.87
CA ASN A 218 -1.41 -45.77 -7.84
C ASN A 218 -0.06 -45.03 -7.88
N PHE A 219 0.18 -44.06 -6.99
CA PHE A 219 1.45 -43.30 -6.99
C PHE A 219 2.56 -43.86 -6.09
N ILE A 220 2.29 -44.97 -5.38
CA ILE A 220 3.32 -45.64 -4.57
C ILE A 220 4.38 -46.33 -5.44
N ILE A 221 4.03 -46.74 -6.66
CA ILE A 221 4.93 -47.48 -7.55
C ILE A 221 5.96 -46.56 -8.26
N LEU A 222 5.66 -45.26 -8.39
CA LEU A 222 6.59 -44.30 -9.02
C LEU A 222 7.67 -43.78 -8.05
N LEU A 223 7.41 -43.84 -6.74
CA LEU A 223 8.37 -43.45 -5.71
C LEU A 223 9.43 -44.54 -5.46
N GLU A 224 9.07 -45.82 -5.57
CA GLU A 224 10.05 -46.91 -5.46
C GLU A 224 11.00 -46.97 -6.66
N THR A 225 10.56 -46.57 -7.86
CA THR A 225 11.43 -46.52 -9.05
C THR A 225 12.38 -45.31 -9.07
N LEU A 226 12.00 -44.19 -8.43
CA LEU A 226 12.88 -43.03 -8.26
C LEU A 226 13.86 -43.15 -7.09
N LEU A 227 13.58 -44.00 -6.10
CA LEU A 227 14.52 -44.34 -5.02
C LEU A 227 15.68 -45.23 -5.49
N ILE A 228 15.53 -45.96 -6.60
CA ILE A 228 16.55 -46.88 -7.14
C ILE A 228 17.55 -46.18 -8.09
N SER A 229 17.25 -44.98 -8.61
CA SER A 229 18.08 -44.32 -9.64
C SER A 229 19.00 -43.17 -9.16
N GLY A 230 19.17 -42.97 -7.84
CA GLY A 230 20.29 -42.19 -7.31
C GLY A 230 20.31 -40.68 -7.62
N VAL A 231 19.19 -40.06 -8.02
CA VAL A 231 19.16 -38.63 -8.41
C VAL A 231 19.11 -37.67 -7.21
N LEU A 232 18.98 -38.17 -5.97
CA LEU A 232 18.98 -37.31 -4.77
C LEU A 232 20.38 -36.87 -4.27
N ALA A 233 21.46 -37.44 -4.81
CA ALA A 233 22.82 -37.11 -4.37
C ALA A 233 23.33 -35.73 -4.85
N VAL A 234 22.72 -35.15 -5.90
CA VAL A 234 23.19 -33.88 -6.48
C VAL A 234 22.57 -32.65 -5.79
N LEU A 235 21.42 -32.78 -5.12
CA LEU A 235 20.74 -31.65 -4.47
C LEU A 235 21.14 -31.43 -3.00
N LEU A 236 21.83 -32.37 -2.36
CA LEU A 236 22.31 -32.20 -0.98
C LEU A 236 23.76 -31.67 -0.88
N CYS A 237 24.57 -31.72 -1.95
CA CYS A 237 25.94 -31.21 -1.91
C CYS A 237 26.08 -29.68 -2.08
N PHE A 238 25.08 -28.97 -2.60
CA PHE A 238 25.20 -27.52 -2.82
C PHE A 238 24.81 -26.64 -1.62
N THR A 239 24.37 -27.21 -0.50
CA THR A 239 23.90 -26.43 0.66
C THR A 239 24.84 -26.44 1.87
N GLN A 240 26.02 -27.07 1.80
CA GLN A 240 27.00 -27.08 2.91
C GLN A 240 28.26 -26.20 2.70
N GLU A 241 28.47 -25.56 1.54
CA GLU A 241 29.75 -24.85 1.27
C GLU A 241 29.75 -23.31 1.43
N SER A 242 28.64 -22.65 1.77
CA SER A 242 28.62 -21.18 1.97
C SER A 242 28.51 -20.70 3.42
N CYS A 243 28.68 -21.58 4.41
CA CYS A 243 28.72 -21.20 5.82
C CYS A 243 30.00 -21.69 6.50
N LYS A 244 31.16 -21.20 6.03
CA LYS A 244 32.45 -21.19 6.75
C LYS A 244 33.48 -20.41 5.93
N LYS A 245 33.65 -19.11 6.23
CA LYS A 245 34.90 -18.32 6.17
C LYS A 245 34.55 -16.83 6.10
N THR A 246 34.67 -16.13 7.22
CA THR A 246 35.57 -14.99 7.42
C THR A 246 35.49 -14.56 8.88
N THR A 247 36.65 -14.66 9.54
CA THR A 247 37.08 -13.84 10.68
C THR A 247 36.67 -12.39 10.56
#